data_AF-X0TC52-F1
#
_entry.id   AF-X0TC52-F1
#
_cell.length_a   1.000
_cell.length_b   1.000
_cell.length_c   1.000
_cell.angle_alpha   90.00
_cell.angle_beta   90.00
_cell.angle_gamma   90.00
#
_symmetry.space_group_name_H-M   'P 1'
#
loop_
_entity.id
_entity.type
_entity.pdbx_description
1 polymer ?
#
loop_
_entity_poly.entity_id
_entity_poly.type
_entity_poly.pdbx_seq_one_letter_code
_entity_poly.pdbx_strand_id
1 'polypeptide(L)'
;MSDIRDFVQIDITKETAKITKTGFGTPLLLGPHSLFPNRARIYTDPADMLTDGFLTTDDLYKAALKTMSQELSPPSYKIGRKLDDVNSKATLAFTGTPSGGTWTLDVGIGDATPVTTGAITYVGDDDSTAIVTAIEALDGITEVAVTGAYSTGYIIEFEGVDAAADFRVTAIDVSSLTDVTAATVTMTQYGSGVEAWDAALNAVIASDDDWYF
;
A
#
# COMPACT_ATOMS: atom_id res chain seq x y z
N MET A 1 41.07 -65.27 24.63
CA MET A 1 39.70 -64.82 24.35
C MET A 1 39.68 -63.32 24.56
N SER A 2 39.44 -62.54 23.52
CA SER A 2 39.34 -61.08 23.61
C SER A 2 37.89 -60.74 23.25
N ASP A 3 37.10 -60.37 24.25
CA ASP A 3 35.75 -59.85 24.04
C ASP A 3 35.88 -58.42 23.55
N ILE A 4 35.73 -58.25 22.24
CA ILE A 4 35.65 -56.94 21.62
C ILE A 4 34.22 -56.45 21.81
N ARG A 5 34.09 -55.36 22.59
CA ARG A 5 32.84 -54.63 22.73
C ARG A 5 32.52 -54.06 21.36
N ASP A 6 31.54 -54.64 20.69
CA ASP A 6 31.08 -54.17 19.40
C ASP A 6 30.31 -52.86 19.62
N PHE A 7 31.00 -51.74 19.40
CA PHE A 7 30.37 -50.42 19.39
C PHE A 7 29.76 -50.25 18.01
N VAL A 8 28.46 -50.49 17.89
CA VAL A 8 27.72 -50.11 16.68
C VAL A 8 27.54 -48.59 16.72
N GLN A 9 28.44 -47.86 16.05
CA GLN A 9 28.27 -46.44 15.77
C GLN A 9 27.19 -46.31 14.68
N ILE A 10 25.98 -45.96 15.09
CA ILE A 10 24.90 -45.61 14.17
C ILE A 10 25.02 -44.11 13.87
N ASP A 11 25.72 -43.78 12.78
CA ASP A 11 25.64 -42.44 12.21
C ASP A 11 24.28 -42.29 11.52
N ILE A 12 23.28 -41.76 12.24
CA ILE A 12 22.01 -41.36 11.63
C ILE A 12 22.27 -40.05 10.88
N THR A 13 22.77 -40.15 9.66
CA THR A 13 22.81 -39.02 8.74
C THR A 13 21.38 -38.79 8.25
N LYS A 14 20.67 -37.85 8.88
CA LYS A 14 19.41 -37.35 8.33
C LYS A 14 19.75 -36.50 7.10
N GLU A 15 19.83 -37.14 5.94
CA GLU A 15 19.76 -36.43 4.66
C GLU A 15 18.36 -35.85 4.52
N THR A 16 18.16 -34.70 5.17
CA THR A 16 17.02 -33.86 4.89
C THR A 16 17.29 -33.33 3.49
N ALA A 17 16.69 -33.95 2.47
CA ALA A 17 16.66 -33.37 1.14
C ALA A 17 16.23 -31.92 1.32
N LYS A 18 17.14 -30.97 1.03
CA LYS A 18 16.78 -29.56 0.97
C LYS A 18 15.73 -29.47 -0.12
N ILE A 19 14.46 -29.40 0.27
CA ILE A 19 13.40 -28.99 -0.62
C ILE A 19 13.66 -27.50 -0.84
N THR A 20 14.53 -27.17 -1.80
CA THR A 20 14.65 -25.82 -2.33
C THR A 20 13.45 -25.58 -3.23
N LYS A 21 12.29 -25.39 -2.61
CA LYS A 21 11.24 -24.61 -3.26
C LYS A 21 11.63 -23.14 -3.05
N THR A 22 11.55 -22.34 -4.10
CA THR A 22 11.56 -20.88 -4.02
C THR A 22 10.58 -20.45 -2.92
N GLY A 23 11.01 -19.61 -1.98
CA GLY A 23 10.22 -19.19 -0.81
C GLY A 23 10.24 -20.09 0.44
N PHE A 24 10.83 -21.30 0.42
CA PHE A 24 10.85 -22.21 1.59
C PHE A 24 11.67 -21.59 2.74
N GLY A 25 10.98 -21.04 3.74
CA GLY A 25 11.60 -20.35 4.88
C GLY A 25 11.18 -18.88 5.05
N THR A 26 10.32 -18.34 4.19
CA THR A 26 9.79 -16.97 4.30
C THR A 26 8.28 -17.03 4.55
N PRO A 27 7.81 -16.84 5.81
CA PRO A 27 6.38 -16.79 6.12
C PRO A 27 5.72 -15.53 5.55
N LEU A 28 4.48 -15.67 5.08
CA LEU A 28 3.61 -14.57 4.70
C LEU A 28 2.62 -14.25 5.84
N LEU A 29 2.54 -12.98 6.23
CA LEU A 29 1.53 -12.45 7.13
C LEU A 29 0.58 -11.57 6.31
N LEU A 30 -0.64 -12.04 6.10
CA LEU A 30 -1.66 -11.34 5.31
C LEU A 30 -2.62 -10.62 6.24
N GLY A 31 -2.86 -9.34 5.97
CA GLY A 31 -3.83 -8.55 6.72
C GLY A 31 -4.13 -7.22 6.05
N PRO A 32 -5.16 -6.52 6.51
CA PRO A 32 -5.54 -5.29 5.88
C PRO A 32 -4.66 -4.11 6.31
N HIS A 33 -4.23 -3.31 5.34
CA HIS A 33 -3.56 -2.03 5.57
C HIS A 33 -3.54 -1.18 4.29
N SER A 34 -3.40 0.15 4.43
CA SER A 34 -3.26 1.09 3.30
C SER A 34 -1.88 1.76 3.23
N LEU A 35 -0.90 1.27 3.99
CA LEU A 35 0.39 1.94 4.20
C LEU A 35 1.31 1.98 2.98
N PHE A 36 1.22 1.00 2.08
CA PHE A 36 2.01 0.96 0.86
C PHE A 36 1.20 0.45 -0.34
N PRO A 37 1.55 0.85 -1.58
CA PRO A 37 0.79 0.47 -2.78
C PRO A 37 0.98 -1.00 -3.18
N ASN A 38 2.14 -1.60 -2.87
CA ASN A 38 2.48 -2.96 -3.28
C ASN A 38 1.58 -4.01 -2.58
N ARG A 39 1.32 -5.14 -3.25
CA ARG A 39 0.54 -6.25 -2.69
C ARG A 39 1.31 -7.07 -1.66
N ALA A 40 2.63 -7.16 -1.81
CA ALA A 40 3.51 -7.81 -0.87
C ALA A 40 4.76 -6.97 -0.65
N ARG A 41 5.29 -6.98 0.58
CA ARG A 41 6.61 -6.41 0.87
C ARG A 41 7.38 -7.33 1.81
N ILE A 42 8.66 -7.53 1.51
CA ILE A 42 9.57 -8.31 2.34
C ILE A 42 10.19 -7.44 3.43
N TYR A 43 10.29 -8.00 4.62
CA TYR A 43 10.93 -7.40 5.77
C TYR A 43 11.89 -8.41 6.42
N THR A 44 12.95 -7.88 7.02
CA THR A 44 13.92 -8.64 7.82
C THR A 44 13.86 -8.30 9.30
N ASP A 45 13.41 -7.08 9.64
CA ASP A 45 13.27 -6.62 11.03
C ASP A 45 11.85 -6.02 11.23
N PRO A 46 11.13 -6.37 12.31
CA PRO A 46 9.89 -5.67 12.70
C PRO A 46 10.05 -4.15 12.81
N ALA A 47 11.21 -3.63 13.19
CA ALA A 47 11.45 -2.19 13.28
C ALA A 47 11.26 -1.46 11.94
N ASP A 48 11.56 -2.11 10.81
CA ASP A 48 11.38 -1.54 9.48
C ASP A 48 9.89 -1.30 9.17
N MET A 49 8.98 -2.11 9.74
CA MET A 49 7.54 -1.88 9.60
C MET A 49 7.10 -0.55 10.23
N LEU A 50 7.74 -0.11 11.32
CA LEU A 50 7.43 1.17 11.95
C LEU A 50 7.80 2.35 11.03
N THR A 51 8.85 2.20 10.22
CA THR A 51 9.25 3.22 9.25
C THR A 51 8.27 3.36 8.10
N ASP A 52 7.58 2.28 7.75
CA ASP A 52 6.50 2.26 6.75
C ASP A 52 5.14 2.67 7.35
N GLY A 53 5.09 3.06 8.62
CA GLY A 53 3.90 3.60 9.28
C GLY A 53 3.01 2.57 9.99
N PHE A 54 3.44 1.31 10.10
CA PHE A 54 2.76 0.37 11.01
C PHE A 54 2.94 0.82 12.45
N LEU A 55 1.90 0.64 13.25
CA LEU A 55 1.93 0.92 14.68
C LEU A 55 2.30 -0.34 15.46
N THR A 56 2.89 -0.15 16.64
CA THR A 56 3.16 -1.26 17.57
C THR A 56 1.89 -1.95 18.06
N THR A 57 0.74 -1.29 17.89
CA THR A 57 -0.59 -1.81 18.19
C THR A 57 -1.20 -2.64 17.06
N ASP A 58 -0.66 -2.58 15.84
CA ASP A 58 -1.25 -3.26 14.70
C ASP A 58 -1.08 -4.77 14.81
N ASP A 59 -2.10 -5.51 14.40
CA ASP A 59 -2.10 -6.98 14.50
C ASP A 59 -1.03 -7.60 13.60
N LEU A 60 -0.73 -6.99 12.45
CA LEU A 60 0.37 -7.39 11.57
C LEU A 60 1.75 -7.18 12.22
N TYR A 61 1.96 -6.06 12.91
CA TYR A 61 3.21 -5.81 13.64
C TYR A 61 3.40 -6.81 14.79
N LYS A 62 2.35 -7.08 15.57
CA LYS A 62 2.38 -8.09 16.64
C LYS A 62 2.67 -9.50 16.09
N ALA A 63 2.08 -9.84 14.94
CA ALA A 63 2.32 -11.13 14.28
C ALA A 63 3.76 -11.25 13.76
N ALA A 64 4.32 -10.17 13.18
CA ALA A 64 5.71 -10.10 12.76
C ALA A 64 6.66 -10.25 13.94
N LEU A 65 6.43 -9.52 15.02
CA LEU A 65 7.23 -9.59 16.24
C LEU A 65 7.23 -11.02 16.82
N LYS A 66 6.06 -11.66 16.90
CA LYS A 66 5.95 -13.04 17.41
C LYS A 66 6.64 -14.06 16.50
N THR A 67 6.61 -13.85 15.19
CA THR A 67 7.30 -14.71 14.21
C THR A 67 8.82 -14.61 14.34
N MET A 68 9.34 -13.39 14.53
CA MET A 68 10.78 -13.13 14.66
C MET A 68 11.33 -13.41 16.07
N SER A 69 10.48 -13.47 17.10
CA SER A 69 10.89 -13.72 18.49
C SER A 69 11.07 -15.20 18.84
N GLN A 70 10.99 -16.11 17.88
CA GLN A 70 11.22 -17.54 18.11
C GLN A 70 12.71 -17.86 18.17
N GLU A 71 13.10 -18.90 18.94
CA GLU A 71 14.50 -19.33 19.08
C GLU A 71 15.13 -19.74 17.73
N LEU A 72 14.32 -20.22 16.80
CA LEU A 72 14.65 -20.45 15.39
C LEU A 72 13.75 -19.56 14.53
N SER A 73 14.14 -18.30 14.37
CA SER A 73 13.41 -17.36 13.53
C SER A 73 13.81 -17.47 12.05
N PRO A 74 12.86 -17.26 11.12
CA PRO A 74 13.18 -17.18 9.70
C PRO A 74 14.01 -15.90 9.39
N PRO A 75 14.87 -15.92 8.36
CA PRO A 75 15.72 -14.79 8.02
C PRO A 75 14.95 -13.58 7.44
N SER A 76 13.74 -13.81 6.95
CA SER A 76 12.86 -12.80 6.39
C SER A 76 11.40 -13.25 6.48
N TYR A 77 10.48 -12.30 6.41
CA TYR A 77 9.04 -12.54 6.32
C TYR A 77 8.41 -11.54 5.34
N LYS A 78 7.23 -11.85 4.81
CA LYS A 78 6.48 -10.96 3.92
C LYS A 78 5.21 -10.48 4.59
N ILE A 79 4.87 -9.21 4.39
CA ILE A 79 3.56 -8.66 4.72
C ILE A 79 2.77 -8.55 3.43
N GLY A 80 1.64 -9.25 3.38
CA GLY A 80 0.67 -9.16 2.30
C GLY A 80 -0.41 -8.15 2.64
N ARG A 81 -0.80 -7.36 1.64
CA ARG A 81 -1.86 -6.37 1.73
C ARG A 81 -3.19 -6.98 1.31
N LYS A 82 -4.07 -7.21 2.29
CA LYS A 82 -5.50 -7.38 2.04
C LYS A 82 -6.15 -5.99 1.90
N LEU A 83 -7.08 -5.89 0.99
CA LEU A 83 -7.91 -4.73 0.78
C LEU A 83 -9.05 -4.66 1.83
N ASP A 84 -9.29 -3.47 2.39
CA ASP A 84 -10.37 -3.19 3.33
C ASP A 84 -11.46 -2.35 2.67
N ASP A 85 -12.69 -2.49 3.16
CA ASP A 85 -13.84 -1.71 2.69
C ASP A 85 -13.79 -0.30 3.30
N VAL A 86 -12.89 0.49 2.74
CA VAL A 86 -12.65 1.87 3.13
C VAL A 86 -12.67 2.74 1.89
N ASN A 87 -12.92 4.03 2.09
CA ASN A 87 -12.92 5.02 1.04
C ASN A 87 -11.50 5.24 0.48
N SER A 88 -11.36 5.47 -0.81
CA SER A 88 -10.09 5.97 -1.38
C SER A 88 -9.86 7.42 -0.92
N LYS A 89 -8.68 7.72 -0.38
CA LYS A 89 -8.31 9.08 0.06
C LYS A 89 -6.92 9.49 -0.43
N ALA A 90 -6.83 10.71 -0.92
CA ALA A 90 -5.58 11.35 -1.32
C ALA A 90 -5.43 12.71 -0.63
N THR A 91 -4.21 13.06 -0.26
CA THR A 91 -3.86 14.39 0.23
C THR A 91 -2.99 15.09 -0.80
N LEU A 92 -3.35 16.34 -1.10
CA LEU A 92 -2.59 17.24 -1.97
C LEU A 92 -1.94 18.31 -1.13
N ALA A 93 -0.65 18.57 -1.33
CA ALA A 93 0.07 19.65 -0.68
C ALA A 93 0.82 20.48 -1.71
N PHE A 94 0.77 21.81 -1.55
CA PHE A 94 1.46 22.76 -2.42
C PHE A 94 2.69 23.34 -1.71
N THR A 95 3.73 23.62 -2.49
CA THR A 95 4.89 24.38 -2.05
C THR A 95 4.81 25.78 -2.64
N GLY A 96 4.40 26.74 -1.82
CA GLY A 96 4.14 28.12 -2.22
C GLY A 96 2.68 28.54 -2.00
N THR A 97 2.39 29.81 -2.26
CA THR A 97 1.05 30.37 -2.14
C THR A 97 0.59 30.78 -3.53
N PRO A 98 -0.38 30.08 -4.13
CA PRO A 98 -0.84 30.44 -5.46
C PRO A 98 -1.43 31.86 -5.46
N SER A 99 -1.16 32.61 -6.52
CA SER A 99 -1.74 33.95 -6.74
C SER A 99 -2.68 34.01 -7.96
N GLY A 100 -2.77 32.91 -8.71
CA GLY A 100 -3.53 32.79 -9.95
C GLY A 100 -3.14 31.56 -10.76
N GLY A 101 -3.84 31.35 -11.88
CA GLY A 101 -3.54 30.30 -12.84
C GLY A 101 -4.45 29.07 -12.73
N THR A 102 -4.03 28.00 -13.42
CA THR A 102 -4.75 26.73 -13.47
C THR A 102 -3.81 25.57 -13.18
N TRP A 103 -4.37 24.44 -12.76
CA TRP A 103 -3.64 23.20 -12.52
C TRP A 103 -4.50 21.99 -12.89
N THR A 104 -3.89 20.81 -12.92
CA THR A 104 -4.58 19.55 -13.25
C THR A 104 -4.16 18.40 -12.35
N LEU A 105 -4.99 17.37 -12.30
CA LEU A 105 -4.74 16.12 -11.59
C LEU A 105 -4.77 14.95 -12.56
N ASP A 106 -3.92 13.96 -12.34
CA ASP A 106 -4.06 12.65 -12.97
C ASP A 106 -4.75 11.70 -12.01
N VAL A 107 -5.85 11.10 -12.45
CA VAL A 107 -6.64 10.14 -11.66
C VAL A 107 -6.60 8.76 -12.34
N GLY A 108 -6.07 7.77 -11.63
CA GLY A 108 -6.10 6.36 -12.01
C GLY A 108 -7.35 5.67 -11.49
N ILE A 109 -7.89 4.75 -12.30
CA ILE A 109 -9.06 3.92 -11.98
C ILE A 109 -8.62 2.46 -12.11
N GLY A 110 -8.40 1.78 -10.98
CA GLY A 110 -7.79 0.45 -10.96
C GLY A 110 -6.42 0.45 -11.67
N ASP A 111 -6.22 -0.49 -12.58
CA ASP A 111 -4.99 -0.62 -13.37
C ASP A 111 -5.02 0.14 -14.72
N ALA A 112 -6.05 0.96 -14.95
CA ALA A 112 -6.13 1.76 -16.18
C ALA A 112 -5.07 2.88 -16.19
N THR A 113 -4.68 3.32 -17.39
CA THR A 113 -3.84 4.51 -17.57
C THR A 113 -4.51 5.71 -16.90
N PRO A 114 -3.79 6.48 -16.04
CA PRO A 114 -4.36 7.66 -15.41
C PRO A 114 -4.89 8.65 -16.44
N VAL A 115 -6.03 9.26 -16.10
CA VAL A 115 -6.70 10.27 -16.92
C VAL A 115 -6.53 11.63 -16.28
N THR A 116 -6.08 12.60 -17.06
CA THR A 116 -5.92 13.99 -16.61
C THR A 116 -7.28 14.69 -16.54
N THR A 117 -7.54 15.40 -15.45
CA THR A 117 -8.74 16.22 -15.28
C THR A 117 -8.78 17.41 -16.24
N GLY A 118 -9.94 18.04 -16.36
CA GLY A 118 -10.01 19.40 -16.89
C GLY A 118 -9.19 20.39 -16.05
N ALA A 119 -8.93 21.57 -16.61
CA ALA A 119 -8.18 22.62 -15.91
C ALA A 119 -8.94 23.13 -14.68
N ILE A 120 -8.34 22.97 -13.51
CA ILE A 120 -8.83 23.49 -12.23
C ILE A 120 -8.31 24.91 -12.08
N THR A 121 -9.21 25.88 -11.98
CA THR A 121 -8.85 27.29 -11.80
C THR A 121 -8.64 27.58 -10.33
N TYR A 122 -7.52 28.22 -9.99
CA TYR A 122 -7.31 28.74 -8.64
C TYR A 122 -8.29 29.89 -8.37
N VAL A 123 -9.10 29.75 -7.33
CA VAL A 123 -10.12 30.73 -6.92
C VAL A 123 -9.85 31.33 -5.54
N GLY A 124 -8.71 31.00 -4.91
CA GLY A 124 -8.30 31.55 -3.62
C GLY A 124 -8.09 30.44 -2.57
N ASP A 125 -8.55 30.70 -1.34
CA ASP A 125 -8.28 29.80 -0.20
C ASP A 125 -9.11 28.49 -0.24
N ASP A 126 -10.03 28.33 -1.20
CA ASP A 126 -10.85 27.12 -1.32
C ASP A 126 -11.20 26.80 -2.79
N ASP A 127 -10.44 25.88 -3.38
CA ASP A 127 -10.71 25.33 -4.72
C ASP A 127 -11.57 24.05 -4.67
N SER A 128 -12.07 23.63 -3.50
CA SER A 128 -12.71 22.31 -3.30
C SER A 128 -13.80 22.01 -4.34
N THR A 129 -14.69 22.97 -4.60
CA THR A 129 -15.77 22.82 -5.59
C THR A 129 -15.24 22.64 -7.01
N ALA A 130 -14.17 23.35 -7.38
CA ALA A 130 -13.55 23.24 -8.69
C ALA A 130 -12.84 21.88 -8.87
N ILE A 131 -12.22 21.38 -7.79
CA ILE A 131 -11.60 20.05 -7.77
C ILE A 131 -12.67 18.96 -7.93
N VAL A 132 -13.74 18.99 -7.14
CA VAL A 132 -14.87 18.04 -7.24
C VAL A 132 -15.41 18.03 -8.67
N THR A 133 -15.73 19.20 -9.22
CA THR A 133 -16.27 19.34 -10.57
C THR A 133 -15.32 18.76 -11.63
N ALA A 134 -14.01 18.97 -11.50
CA ALA A 134 -13.04 18.50 -12.46
C ALA A 134 -12.82 16.98 -12.41
N ILE A 135 -12.92 16.37 -11.22
CA ILE A 135 -12.79 14.92 -11.02
C ILE A 135 -14.09 14.20 -11.46
N GLU A 136 -15.27 14.69 -11.06
CA GLU A 136 -16.57 14.09 -11.44
C GLU A 136 -16.91 14.28 -12.93
N ALA A 137 -16.16 15.13 -13.65
CA ALA A 137 -16.24 15.20 -15.10
C ALA A 137 -15.54 14.03 -15.81
N LEU A 138 -14.74 13.24 -15.10
CA LEU A 138 -14.13 12.02 -15.62
C LEU A 138 -15.17 10.89 -15.68
N ASP A 139 -15.07 10.05 -16.71
CA ASP A 139 -16.00 8.94 -16.87
C ASP A 139 -15.84 7.91 -15.74
N GLY A 140 -16.96 7.52 -15.15
CA GLY A 140 -17.00 6.52 -14.07
C GLY A 140 -16.71 7.05 -12.66
N ILE A 141 -16.71 8.37 -12.44
CA ILE A 141 -16.59 8.97 -11.09
C ILE A 141 -17.80 9.88 -10.84
N THR A 142 -18.47 9.72 -9.71
CA THR A 142 -19.73 10.43 -9.40
C THR A 142 -19.87 10.91 -7.97
N GLU A 143 -19.06 10.41 -7.03
CA GLU A 143 -19.19 10.76 -5.62
C GLU A 143 -17.83 11.13 -5.03
N VAL A 144 -17.47 12.41 -5.13
CA VAL A 144 -16.20 12.93 -4.62
C VAL A 144 -16.44 14.05 -3.60
N ALA A 145 -15.81 13.91 -2.43
CA ALA A 145 -15.74 14.95 -1.42
C ALA A 145 -14.33 15.54 -1.39
N VAL A 146 -14.23 16.87 -1.36
CA VAL A 146 -12.96 17.59 -1.18
C VAL A 146 -13.06 18.51 0.03
N THR A 147 -12.08 18.42 0.92
CA THR A 147 -11.97 19.28 2.10
C THR A 147 -10.57 19.89 2.20
N GLY A 148 -10.42 20.93 3.01
CA GLY A 148 -9.15 21.63 3.19
C GLY A 148 -8.96 22.80 2.21
N ALA A 149 -7.74 23.31 2.15
CA ALA A 149 -7.35 24.51 1.42
C ALA A 149 -5.93 24.33 0.87
N TYR A 150 -5.50 25.18 -0.07
CA TYR A 150 -4.11 25.14 -0.55
C TYR A 150 -3.09 25.30 0.59
N SER A 151 -3.44 26.09 1.63
CA SER A 151 -2.59 26.45 2.75
C SER A 151 -2.41 25.32 3.79
N THR A 152 -3.41 24.44 3.91
CA THR A 152 -3.40 23.29 4.83
C THR A 152 -3.23 21.94 4.12
N GLY A 153 -3.37 21.94 2.79
CA GLY A 153 -3.51 20.76 1.96
C GLY A 153 -4.99 20.39 1.74
N TYR A 154 -5.29 19.93 0.52
CA TYR A 154 -6.60 19.36 0.19
C TYR A 154 -6.64 17.88 0.53
N ILE A 155 -7.79 17.40 0.96
CA ILE A 155 -8.09 15.98 1.11
C ILE A 155 -9.20 15.65 0.12
N ILE A 156 -8.90 14.75 -0.81
CA ILE A 156 -9.85 14.18 -1.75
C ILE A 156 -10.28 12.82 -1.20
N GLU A 157 -11.58 12.61 -1.07
CA GLU A 157 -12.21 11.38 -0.62
C GLU A 157 -13.24 10.94 -1.65
N PHE A 158 -13.14 9.70 -2.12
CA PHE A 158 -14.16 9.07 -2.94
C PHE A 158 -15.18 8.40 -2.02
N GLU A 159 -16.46 8.71 -2.17
CA GLU A 159 -17.53 8.32 -1.24
C GLU A 159 -18.61 7.44 -1.90
N GLY A 160 -19.56 6.96 -1.08
CA GLY A 160 -20.70 6.13 -1.46
C GLY A 160 -20.41 4.98 -2.43
N VAL A 161 -20.91 5.03 -3.68
CA VAL A 161 -20.70 3.99 -4.69
C VAL A 161 -19.24 3.88 -5.14
N ASP A 162 -18.49 4.98 -5.02
CA ASP A 162 -17.08 5.10 -5.41
C ASP A 162 -16.11 4.82 -4.26
N ALA A 163 -16.60 4.79 -3.02
CA ALA A 163 -15.82 4.49 -1.81
C ALA A 163 -14.93 3.26 -1.95
N ALA A 164 -15.50 2.19 -2.48
CA ALA A 164 -14.87 0.89 -2.59
C ALA A 164 -14.14 0.69 -3.95
N ALA A 165 -14.04 1.72 -4.77
CA ALA A 165 -13.28 1.65 -6.01
C ALA A 165 -11.84 2.11 -5.81
N ASP A 166 -10.93 1.50 -6.58
CA ASP A 166 -9.49 1.78 -6.54
C ASP A 166 -9.16 3.05 -7.33
N PHE A 167 -9.72 4.16 -6.87
CA PHE A 167 -9.41 5.49 -7.38
C PHE A 167 -8.12 6.00 -6.75
N ARG A 168 -7.22 6.50 -7.59
CA ARG A 168 -5.91 6.99 -7.16
C ARG A 168 -5.64 8.34 -7.78
N VAL A 169 -5.34 9.34 -6.98
CA VAL A 169 -4.72 10.55 -7.52
C VAL A 169 -3.24 10.25 -7.67
N THR A 170 -2.75 10.21 -8.90
CA THR A 170 -1.40 9.71 -9.21
C THR A 170 -0.41 10.84 -9.45
N ALA A 171 -0.87 12.00 -9.93
CA ALA A 171 -0.02 13.15 -10.16
C ALA A 171 -0.81 14.46 -10.05
N ILE A 172 -0.06 15.54 -9.88
CA ILE A 172 -0.56 16.91 -9.88
C ILE A 172 0.38 17.75 -10.75
N ASP A 173 -0.17 18.51 -11.69
CA ASP A 173 0.58 19.47 -12.50
C ASP A 173 0.20 20.90 -12.11
N VAL A 174 1.17 21.58 -11.49
CA VAL A 174 1.07 22.98 -11.03
C VAL A 174 1.88 23.94 -11.90
N SER A 175 2.39 23.50 -13.06
CA SER A 175 3.25 24.30 -13.94
C SER A 175 2.62 25.61 -14.42
N SER A 176 1.28 25.67 -14.41
CA SER A 176 0.49 26.84 -14.81
C SER A 176 -0.03 27.66 -13.63
N LEU A 177 0.33 27.32 -12.38
CA LEU A 177 0.09 28.15 -11.20
C LEU A 177 1.20 29.18 -11.02
N THR A 178 0.83 30.38 -10.59
CA THR A 178 1.79 31.40 -10.19
C THR A 178 2.21 31.20 -8.74
N ASP A 179 3.48 31.49 -8.40
CA ASP A 179 4.02 31.45 -7.04
C ASP A 179 3.99 30.07 -6.33
N VAL A 180 3.76 29.00 -7.09
CA VAL A 180 3.88 27.60 -6.66
C VAL A 180 5.07 26.95 -7.36
N THR A 181 5.94 26.29 -6.62
CA THR A 181 7.17 25.68 -7.16
C THR A 181 7.11 24.17 -7.26
N ALA A 182 6.26 23.53 -6.46
CA ALA A 182 6.03 22.09 -6.47
C ALA A 182 4.68 21.76 -5.83
N ALA A 183 4.17 20.58 -6.10
CA ALA A 183 3.09 20.00 -5.34
C ALA A 183 3.30 18.48 -5.19
N THR A 184 2.75 17.91 -4.13
CA THR A 184 2.85 16.49 -3.81
C THR A 184 1.47 15.88 -3.66
N VAL A 185 1.35 14.63 -4.12
CA VAL A 185 0.18 13.79 -3.90
C VAL A 185 0.59 12.62 -3.02
N THR A 186 -0.17 12.39 -1.96
CA THR A 186 0.02 11.24 -1.08
C THR A 186 -1.29 10.52 -0.94
N MET A 187 -1.37 9.27 -1.41
CA MET A 187 -2.49 8.39 -1.07
C MET A 187 -2.43 8.06 0.42
N THR A 188 -3.46 8.41 1.16
CA THR A 188 -3.58 8.14 2.60
C THR A 188 -4.45 6.93 2.88
N GLN A 189 -5.33 6.59 1.94
CA GLN A 189 -6.18 5.41 2.01
C GLN A 189 -6.43 4.86 0.60
N TYR A 190 -6.28 3.54 0.42
CA TYR A 190 -6.65 2.88 -0.83
C TYR A 190 -8.01 2.23 -0.63
N GLY A 191 -8.98 2.67 -1.41
CA GLY A 191 -10.32 2.12 -1.40
C GLY A 191 -10.43 0.85 -2.22
N SER A 192 -11.27 -0.05 -1.75
CA SER A 192 -11.45 -1.36 -2.35
C SER A 192 -12.72 -2.03 -1.90
N GLY A 193 -13.38 -2.71 -2.84
CA GLY A 193 -14.44 -3.66 -2.51
C GLY A 193 -13.91 -4.70 -1.54
N VAL A 194 -14.82 -5.25 -0.73
CA VAL A 194 -14.49 -6.34 0.21
C VAL A 194 -13.75 -7.45 -0.54
N GLU A 195 -12.44 -7.52 -0.31
CA GLU A 195 -11.61 -8.57 -0.86
C GLU A 195 -11.74 -9.80 0.04
N ALA A 196 -12.23 -10.90 -0.52
CA ALA A 196 -12.24 -12.18 0.17
C ALA A 196 -10.80 -12.65 0.43
N TRP A 197 -10.56 -13.39 1.51
CA TRP A 197 -9.21 -13.80 1.92
C TRP A 197 -8.47 -14.64 0.86
N ASP A 198 -9.20 -15.43 0.10
CA ASP A 198 -8.70 -16.20 -1.04
C ASP A 198 -8.33 -15.29 -2.22
N ALA A 199 -9.13 -14.26 -2.50
CA ALA A 199 -8.81 -13.26 -3.52
C ALA A 199 -7.57 -12.44 -3.13
N ALA A 200 -7.47 -12.01 -1.88
CA ALA A 200 -6.30 -11.32 -1.34
C ALA A 200 -5.03 -12.17 -1.45
N LEU A 201 -5.13 -13.45 -1.09
CA LEU A 201 -4.02 -14.39 -1.22
C LEU A 201 -3.61 -14.56 -2.68
N ASN A 202 -4.56 -14.75 -3.59
CA ASN A 202 -4.29 -14.88 -5.02
C ASN A 202 -3.67 -13.61 -5.63
N ALA A 203 -4.10 -12.42 -5.20
CA ALA A 203 -3.51 -11.15 -5.63
C ALA A 203 -2.06 -11.00 -5.14
N VAL A 204 -1.76 -11.47 -3.92
CA VAL A 204 -0.40 -11.55 -3.40
C VAL A 204 0.43 -12.54 -4.22
N ILE A 205 -0.07 -13.76 -4.49
CA ILE A 205 0.61 -14.76 -5.32
C ILE A 205 0.90 -14.21 -6.72
N ALA A 206 -0.05 -13.52 -7.33
CA ALA A 206 0.10 -12.95 -8.67
C ALA A 206 1.16 -11.83 -8.71
N SER A 207 1.34 -11.11 -7.61
CA SER A 207 2.34 -10.05 -7.48
C SER A 207 3.72 -10.57 -7.06
N ASP A 208 3.75 -11.61 -6.23
CA ASP A 208 4.95 -12.15 -5.61
C ASP A 208 4.67 -13.60 -5.17
N ASP A 209 5.29 -14.57 -5.86
CA ASP A 209 5.15 -16.00 -5.60
C ASP A 209 6.30 -16.59 -4.76
N ASP A 210 7.25 -15.75 -4.33
CA ASP A 210 8.46 -16.21 -3.61
C ASP A 210 8.22 -16.30 -2.09
N TRP A 211 7.22 -17.08 -1.69
CA TRP A 211 6.92 -17.42 -0.29
C TRP A 211 6.27 -18.79 -0.21
N TYR A 212 6.39 -19.45 0.96
CA TYR A 212 5.99 -20.86 1.09
C TYR A 212 4.73 -21.07 1.93
N PHE A 213 3.90 -22.01 1.48
CA PHE A 213 2.68 -22.53 2.11
C PHE A 213 2.98 -23.56 3.22
#